data_AF-A0A368QTS4-F1
#
_entry.id   AF-A0A368QTS4-F1
#
_cell.length_a   1.000
_cell.length_b   1.000
_cell.length_c   1.000
_cell.angle_alpha   90.00
_cell.angle_beta   90.00
_cell.angle_gamma   90.00
#
_symmetry.space_group_name_H-M   'P 1'
#
loop_
_entity.id
_entity.type
_entity.pdbx_description
1 polymer ?
#
loop_
_entity_poly.entity_id
_entity_poly.type
_entity_poly.pdbx_seq_one_letter_code
_entity_poly.pdbx_strand_id
1 'polypeptide(L)'
;MSRKAKVNQLKWYRLKAKKKMKSPNPEVRIRYKLEKAKRKEEWLIEKLRKYDLPRTPEPVHDPEILTEEEKFYLKRTGERKKNYVPVGRRGVFGGVVLNMHLHWKKHETVKVVCKPCRPGQVYEYAEELTRLSKGTVIDIKPDNTIIFYRGKNYVQPKVMSPPDTLSKQKALEKYRYEQSLEHTSQFIEKLEKELEDYQKHVALFKNREGATPVDEETTVDDPTSTSYSE
;
A
#
# COMPACT_ATOMS: atom_id res chain seq x y z
N MET A 1 3.06 -0.77 38.95
CA MET A 1 2.47 0.55 38.62
C MET A 1 1.01 0.57 39.05
N SER A 2 0.61 1.46 39.97
CA SER A 2 -0.80 1.62 40.38
C SER A 2 -1.67 2.14 39.22
N ARG A 3 -2.95 1.72 39.13
CA ARG A 3 -3.91 2.20 38.11
C ARG A 3 -3.94 3.74 38.04
N LYS A 4 -3.85 4.42 39.18
CA LYS A 4 -3.85 5.88 39.30
C LYS A 4 -2.61 6.52 38.63
N ALA A 5 -1.44 5.88 38.76
CA ALA A 5 -0.20 6.34 38.12
C ALA A 5 -0.29 6.23 36.58
N LYS A 6 -0.85 5.13 36.06
CA LYS A 6 -1.04 4.93 34.61
C LYS A 6 -2.00 5.95 34.00
N VAL A 7 -3.07 6.30 34.70
CA VAL A 7 -4.03 7.35 34.27
C VAL A 7 -3.36 8.73 34.23
N ASN A 8 -2.61 9.10 35.27
CA ASN A 8 -1.89 10.38 35.31
C ASN A 8 -0.84 10.47 34.19
N GLN A 9 -0.12 9.38 33.93
CA GLN A 9 0.83 9.29 32.83
C GLN A 9 0.16 9.49 31.46
N LEU A 10 -0.99 8.84 31.22
CA LEU A 10 -1.78 9.03 29.99
C LEU A 10 -2.28 10.48 29.85
N LYS A 11 -2.74 11.10 30.94
CA LYS A 11 -3.17 12.50 30.95
C LYS A 11 -2.03 13.44 30.57
N TRP A 12 -0.82 13.19 31.08
CA TRP A 12 0.37 13.97 30.74
C TRP A 12 0.77 13.84 29.26
N TYR A 13 0.77 12.62 28.70
CA TYR A 13 1.02 12.43 27.27
C TYR A 13 -0.03 13.14 26.39
N ARG A 14 -1.31 13.12 26.79
CA ARG A 14 -2.38 13.86 26.10
C ARG A 14 -2.15 15.38 26.12
N LEU A 15 -1.71 15.93 27.26
CA LEU A 15 -1.38 17.36 27.37
C LEU A 15 -0.21 17.74 26.47
N LYS A 16 0.89 16.95 26.47
CA LYS A 16 2.02 17.16 25.55
C LYS A 16 1.61 17.11 24.08
N ALA A 17 0.78 16.14 23.71
CA ALA A 17 0.23 16.04 22.35
C ALA A 17 -0.59 17.26 21.95
N LYS A 18 -1.48 17.74 22.84
CA LYS A 18 -2.26 18.97 22.62
C LYS A 18 -1.37 20.19 22.44
N LYS A 19 -0.30 20.33 23.23
CA LYS A 19 0.65 21.44 23.12
C LYS A 19 1.37 21.44 21.75
N LYS A 20 1.84 20.28 21.28
CA LYS A 20 2.48 20.15 19.96
C LYS A 20 1.50 20.44 18.81
N MET A 21 0.25 19.99 18.91
CA MET A 21 -0.77 20.24 17.88
C MET A 21 -1.25 21.69 17.82
N LYS A 22 -1.29 22.40 18.95
CA LYS A 22 -1.68 23.81 19.05
C LYS A 22 -0.48 24.78 19.01
N SER A 23 0.70 24.28 18.65
CA SER A 23 1.90 25.11 18.55
C SER A 23 1.69 26.21 17.50
N PRO A 24 2.07 27.48 17.79
CA PRO A 24 2.04 28.56 16.80
C PRO A 24 2.90 28.26 15.58
N ASN A 25 4.04 27.57 15.77
CA ASN A 25 4.94 27.18 14.68
C ASN A 25 4.33 26.01 13.85
N PRO A 26 4.05 26.21 12.54
CA PRO A 26 3.56 25.17 11.64
C PRO A 26 4.51 23.99 11.48
N GLU A 27 5.82 24.21 11.47
CA GLU A 27 6.83 23.15 11.31
C GLU A 27 6.75 22.12 12.43
N VAL A 28 6.60 22.58 13.67
CA VAL A 28 6.45 21.73 14.86
C VAL A 28 5.18 20.88 14.76
N ARG A 29 4.10 21.44 14.21
CA ARG A 29 2.84 20.72 13.99
C ARG A 29 2.98 19.64 12.92
N ILE A 30 3.61 19.96 11.79
CA ILE A 30 3.81 19.04 10.67
C ILE A 30 4.74 17.89 11.10
N ARG A 31 5.90 18.19 11.69
CA ARG A 31 6.84 17.18 12.21
C ARG A 31 6.17 16.25 13.23
N TYR A 32 5.34 16.78 14.13
CA TYR A 32 4.61 15.95 15.09
C TYR A 32 3.60 15.00 14.42
N LYS A 33 2.86 15.46 13.40
CA LYS A 33 1.94 14.60 12.64
C LYS A 33 2.71 13.50 11.89
N LEU A 34 3.85 13.86 11.28
CA LEU A 34 4.72 12.96 10.53
C LEU A 34 5.29 11.88 11.45
N GLU A 35 5.83 12.23 12.62
CA GLU A 35 6.33 11.28 13.62
C GLU A 35 5.25 10.26 14.03
N LYS A 36 4.00 10.74 14.22
CA LYS A 36 2.87 9.88 14.57
C LYS A 36 2.46 8.96 13.42
N ALA A 37 2.51 9.45 12.19
CA ALA A 37 2.18 8.68 10.99
C ALA A 37 3.23 7.59 10.73
N LYS A 38 4.52 7.91 10.80
CA LYS A 38 5.62 6.94 10.65
C LYS A 38 5.55 5.83 11.71
N ARG A 39 5.29 6.18 12.98
CA ARG A 39 5.07 5.17 14.03
C ARG A 39 3.87 4.24 13.74
N LYS A 40 2.81 4.78 13.13
CA LYS A 40 1.65 3.97 12.74
C LYS A 40 1.98 3.07 11.55
N GLU A 41 2.72 3.58 10.58
CA GLU A 41 3.21 2.82 9.42
C GLU A 41 4.07 1.63 9.84
N GLU A 42 5.08 1.85 10.69
CA GLU A 42 5.92 0.79 11.27
C GLU A 42 5.08 -0.28 11.98
N TRP A 43 4.10 0.15 12.78
CA TRP A 43 3.20 -0.76 13.47
C TRP A 43 2.34 -1.59 12.49
N LEU A 44 1.88 -1.00 11.39
CA LEU A 44 1.13 -1.70 10.36
C LEU A 44 2.00 -2.70 9.61
N ILE A 45 3.24 -2.34 9.28
CA ILE A 45 4.22 -3.23 8.64
C ILE A 45 4.49 -4.43 9.55
N GLU A 46 4.72 -4.20 10.84
CA GLU A 46 4.94 -5.27 11.81
C GLU A 46 3.72 -6.18 11.97
N LYS A 47 2.50 -5.65 11.82
CA LYS A 47 1.29 -6.47 11.78
C LYS A 47 1.19 -7.29 10.51
N LEU A 48 1.56 -6.72 9.36
CA LEU A 48 1.53 -7.39 8.06
C LEU A 48 2.55 -8.52 7.96
N ARG A 49 3.76 -8.35 8.51
CA ARG A 49 4.78 -9.41 8.59
C ARG A 49 4.29 -10.72 9.20
N LYS A 50 3.29 -10.67 10.09
CA LYS A 50 2.69 -11.87 10.70
C LYS A 50 1.85 -12.70 9.74
N TYR A 51 1.45 -12.10 8.63
CA TYR A 51 0.66 -12.73 7.57
C TYR A 51 1.53 -13.23 6.42
N ASP A 52 2.82 -12.89 6.41
CA ASP A 52 3.77 -13.46 5.46
C ASP A 52 4.06 -14.89 5.89
N LEU A 53 3.35 -15.83 5.26
CA LEU A 53 3.59 -17.25 5.44
C LEU A 53 4.91 -17.61 4.73
N PRO A 54 5.77 -18.44 5.36
CA PRO A 54 6.99 -18.89 4.72
C PRO A 54 6.64 -19.54 3.39
N ARG A 55 7.28 -19.07 2.31
CA ARG A 55 7.15 -19.72 1.00
C ARG A 55 7.79 -21.09 1.13
N THR A 56 6.98 -22.13 1.25
CA THR A 56 7.47 -23.50 1.08
C THR A 56 8.15 -23.57 -0.29
N PRO A 57 9.36 -24.14 -0.38
CA PRO A 57 10.05 -24.27 -1.65
C PRO A 57 9.15 -24.98 -2.65
N GLU A 58 9.11 -24.46 -3.87
CA GLU A 58 8.32 -25.04 -4.94
C GLU A 58 8.74 -26.49 -5.11
N PRO A 59 7.84 -27.48 -4.94
CA PRO A 59 8.15 -28.81 -5.42
C PRO A 59 8.40 -28.67 -6.92
N VAL A 60 9.48 -29.29 -7.40
CA VAL A 60 9.84 -29.36 -8.82
C VAL A 60 8.63 -29.92 -9.57
N HIS A 61 7.80 -29.02 -10.07
CA HIS A 61 6.70 -29.38 -10.93
C HIS A 61 7.36 -29.61 -12.28
N ASP A 62 7.24 -30.82 -12.83
CA ASP A 62 7.50 -31.01 -14.24
C ASP A 62 6.62 -29.99 -14.97
N PRO A 63 7.19 -28.95 -15.61
CA PRO A 63 6.40 -28.19 -16.54
C PRO A 63 6.10 -29.20 -17.64
N GLU A 64 4.92 -29.83 -17.62
CA GLU A 64 4.38 -30.46 -18.81
C GLU A 64 4.50 -29.39 -19.88
N ILE A 65 5.48 -29.54 -20.79
CA ILE A 65 5.80 -28.54 -21.80
C ILE A 65 4.58 -28.50 -22.71
N LEU A 66 3.63 -27.64 -22.36
CA LEU A 66 2.45 -27.39 -23.16
C LEU A 66 2.94 -26.80 -24.48
N THR A 67 2.64 -27.49 -25.57
CA THR A 67 2.97 -26.98 -26.90
C THR A 67 2.17 -25.71 -27.17
N GLU A 68 2.61 -24.90 -28.12
CA GLU A 68 1.92 -23.65 -28.44
C GLU A 68 0.49 -23.90 -28.92
N GLU A 69 0.27 -25.00 -29.64
CA GLU A 69 -1.05 -25.43 -30.12
C GLU A 69 -1.97 -25.80 -28.94
N GLU A 70 -1.45 -26.54 -27.95
CA GLU A 70 -2.20 -26.89 -26.75
C GLU A 70 -2.56 -25.65 -25.93
N LYS A 71 -1.63 -24.70 -25.77
CA LYS A 71 -1.90 -23.42 -25.10
C LYS A 71 -2.98 -22.63 -25.84
N PHE A 72 -2.91 -22.54 -27.16
CA PHE A 72 -3.91 -21.85 -27.96
C PHE A 72 -5.30 -22.50 -27.84
N TYR A 73 -5.36 -23.84 -27.90
CA TYR A 73 -6.59 -24.59 -27.70
C TYR A 73 -7.19 -24.36 -26.30
N LEU A 74 -6.37 -24.43 -25.25
CA LEU A 74 -6.80 -24.22 -23.87
C LEU A 74 -7.23 -22.77 -23.63
N LYS A 75 -6.57 -21.80 -24.24
CA LYS A 75 -6.97 -20.39 -24.21
C LYS A 75 -8.37 -20.20 -24.78
N ARG A 76 -8.61 -20.70 -26.00
CA ARG A 76 -9.92 -20.60 -26.67
C ARG A 76 -11.02 -21.35 -25.92
N THR A 77 -10.71 -22.56 -25.45
CA THR A 77 -11.67 -23.39 -24.70
C THR A 77 -11.96 -22.79 -23.33
N GLY A 78 -10.93 -22.34 -22.61
CA GLY A 78 -11.04 -21.65 -21.33
C GLY A 78 -11.88 -20.40 -21.45
N GLU A 79 -11.68 -19.58 -22.50
CA GLU A 79 -12.48 -18.38 -22.75
C GLU A 79 -13.96 -18.67 -23.01
N ARG A 80 -14.29 -19.75 -23.71
CA ARG A 80 -15.70 -20.10 -23.99
C ARG A 80 -16.44 -20.62 -22.76
N LYS A 81 -15.75 -21.24 -21.81
CA LYS A 81 -16.39 -21.83 -20.63
C LYS A 81 -16.87 -20.76 -19.65
N LYS A 82 -17.97 -21.07 -18.93
CA LYS A 82 -18.61 -20.18 -17.96
C LYS A 82 -18.19 -20.44 -16.51
N ASN A 83 -17.30 -21.40 -16.25
CA ASN A 83 -16.84 -21.70 -14.90
C ASN A 83 -15.78 -20.69 -14.45
N TYR A 84 -16.08 -19.98 -13.36
CA TYR A 84 -15.20 -18.96 -12.82
C TYR A 84 -15.16 -18.99 -11.29
N VAL A 85 -14.02 -18.56 -10.75
CA VAL A 85 -13.77 -18.39 -9.33
C VAL A 85 -13.56 -16.89 -9.07
N PRO A 86 -14.42 -16.22 -8.29
CA PRO A 86 -14.25 -14.82 -7.99
C PRO A 86 -13.21 -14.62 -6.88
N VAL A 87 -12.23 -13.75 -7.13
CA VAL A 87 -11.27 -13.24 -6.16
C VAL A 87 -11.60 -11.78 -5.87
N GLY A 88 -12.01 -11.51 -4.64
CA GLY A 88 -12.40 -10.18 -4.19
C GLY A 88 -11.29 -9.48 -3.40
N ARG A 89 -11.68 -8.47 -2.61
CA ARG A 89 -10.80 -7.69 -1.72
C ARG A 89 -9.91 -8.51 -0.78
N ARG A 90 -10.28 -9.75 -0.47
CA ARG A 90 -9.51 -10.63 0.43
C ARG A 90 -8.28 -11.23 -0.25
N GLY A 91 -8.16 -11.09 -1.57
CA GLY A 91 -7.13 -11.74 -2.37
C GLY A 91 -7.25 -13.26 -2.35
N VAL A 92 -6.11 -13.93 -2.53
CA VAL A 92 -5.99 -15.38 -2.53
C VAL A 92 -6.00 -15.90 -1.10
N PHE A 93 -6.85 -16.89 -0.84
CA PHE A 93 -6.94 -17.59 0.43
C PHE A 93 -7.41 -19.03 0.17
N GLY A 94 -7.36 -19.90 1.18
CA GLY A 94 -7.60 -21.34 1.00
C GLY A 94 -8.93 -21.69 0.31
N GLY A 95 -9.98 -20.89 0.54
CA GLY A 95 -11.28 -21.08 -0.11
C GLY A 95 -11.27 -20.86 -1.63
N VAL A 96 -10.38 -19.99 -2.14
CA VAL A 96 -10.21 -19.76 -3.59
C VAL A 96 -9.63 -21.02 -4.24
N VAL A 97 -8.54 -21.54 -3.65
CA VAL A 97 -7.85 -22.74 -4.12
C VAL A 97 -8.76 -23.97 -4.06
N LEU A 98 -9.48 -24.15 -2.94
CA LEU A 98 -10.53 -25.16 -2.81
C LEU A 98 -11.54 -25.07 -3.96
N ASN A 99 -12.01 -23.86 -4.28
CA ASN A 99 -13.00 -23.68 -5.34
C ASN A 99 -12.43 -24.00 -6.74
N MET A 100 -11.16 -23.69 -6.98
CA MET A 100 -10.47 -24.10 -8.21
C MET A 100 -10.44 -25.62 -8.34
N HIS A 101 -10.03 -26.34 -7.29
CA HIS A 101 -10.01 -27.81 -7.30
C HIS A 101 -11.39 -28.44 -7.49
N LEU A 102 -12.45 -27.81 -6.97
CA LEU A 102 -13.84 -28.25 -7.21
C LEU A 102 -14.23 -28.14 -8.68
N HIS A 103 -13.90 -27.04 -9.35
CA HIS A 103 -14.12 -26.90 -10.80
C HIS A 103 -13.28 -27.90 -11.60
N TRP A 104 -12.04 -28.14 -11.17
CA TRP A 104 -11.14 -29.07 -11.87
C TRP A 104 -11.55 -30.53 -11.83
N LYS A 105 -12.50 -30.91 -10.96
CA LYS A 105 -13.10 -32.26 -10.99
C LYS A 105 -13.81 -32.55 -12.31
N LYS A 106 -14.46 -31.54 -12.89
CA LYS A 106 -15.32 -31.68 -14.08
C LYS A 106 -14.77 -30.95 -15.30
N HIS A 107 -13.90 -29.96 -15.10
CA HIS A 107 -13.40 -29.10 -16.17
C HIS A 107 -11.89 -29.03 -16.15
N GLU A 108 -11.26 -29.12 -17.31
CA GLU A 108 -9.80 -29.00 -17.42
C GLU A 108 -9.25 -27.59 -17.13
N THR A 109 -10.05 -26.55 -17.40
CA THR A 109 -9.72 -25.13 -17.26
C THR A 109 -10.67 -24.45 -16.29
N VAL A 110 -10.20 -23.39 -15.62
CA VAL A 110 -11.01 -22.52 -14.76
C VAL A 110 -10.61 -21.07 -14.96
N LYS A 111 -11.60 -20.16 -14.96
CA LYS A 111 -11.34 -18.72 -14.96
C LYS A 111 -11.25 -18.21 -13.52
N VAL A 112 -10.29 -17.37 -13.22
CA VAL A 112 -10.19 -16.67 -11.94
C VAL A 112 -10.39 -15.19 -12.21
N VAL A 113 -11.46 -14.60 -11.69
CA VAL A 113 -11.81 -13.20 -11.95
C VAL A 113 -11.45 -12.38 -10.71
N CYS A 114 -10.43 -11.53 -10.84
CA CYS A 114 -9.89 -10.73 -9.75
C CYS A 114 -10.50 -9.32 -9.77
N LYS A 115 -11.54 -9.06 -8.96
CA LYS A 115 -12.20 -7.75 -8.89
C LYS A 115 -12.63 -7.42 -7.44
N PRO A 116 -12.24 -6.25 -6.87
CA PRO A 116 -11.30 -5.25 -7.40
C PRO A 116 -9.84 -5.74 -7.31
N CYS A 117 -9.01 -5.31 -8.25
CA CYS A 117 -7.59 -5.65 -8.33
C CYS A 117 -6.79 -4.38 -8.64
N ARG A 118 -5.68 -4.15 -7.94
CA ARG A 118 -4.75 -3.06 -8.30
C ARG A 118 -4.00 -3.44 -9.59
N PRO A 119 -3.53 -2.46 -10.40
CA PRO A 119 -2.63 -2.75 -11.51
C PRO A 119 -1.42 -3.56 -11.02
N GLY A 120 -1.04 -4.62 -11.74
CA GLY A 120 0.07 -5.49 -11.35
C GLY A 120 -0.28 -6.62 -10.36
N GLN A 121 -1.24 -6.40 -9.47
CA GLN A 121 -1.62 -7.39 -8.43
C GLN A 121 -2.17 -8.71 -9.01
N VAL A 122 -2.70 -8.68 -10.24
CA VAL A 122 -3.17 -9.89 -10.93
C VAL A 122 -2.04 -10.90 -11.17
N TYR A 123 -0.80 -10.43 -11.40
CA TYR A 123 0.36 -11.28 -11.61
C TYR A 123 0.82 -11.93 -10.30
N GLU A 124 0.80 -11.19 -9.19
CA GLU A 124 1.07 -11.73 -7.85
C GLU A 124 0.07 -12.82 -7.48
N TYR A 125 -1.22 -12.59 -7.75
CA TYR A 125 -2.25 -13.61 -7.55
C TYR A 125 -2.06 -14.82 -8.47
N ALA A 126 -1.61 -14.62 -9.71
CA ALA A 126 -1.32 -15.71 -10.63
C ALA A 126 -0.17 -16.58 -10.10
N GLU A 127 0.92 -15.99 -9.63
CA GLU A 127 2.05 -16.68 -9.00
C GLU A 127 1.60 -17.45 -7.75
N GLU A 128 0.88 -16.79 -6.85
CA GLU A 128 0.42 -17.40 -5.60
C GLU A 128 -0.55 -18.56 -5.85
N LEU A 129 -1.50 -18.39 -6.78
CA LEU A 129 -2.44 -19.46 -7.14
C LEU A 129 -1.73 -20.61 -7.86
N THR A 130 -0.76 -20.35 -8.74
CA THR A 130 0.06 -21.40 -9.38
C THR A 130 0.74 -22.26 -8.32
N ARG A 131 1.39 -21.62 -7.34
CA ARG A 131 2.07 -22.30 -6.24
C ARG A 131 1.11 -23.12 -5.37
N LEU A 132 -0.02 -22.54 -4.97
CA LEU A 132 -0.96 -23.18 -4.04
C LEU A 132 -1.81 -24.28 -4.69
N SER A 133 -2.25 -24.06 -5.93
CA SER A 133 -3.15 -24.97 -6.64
C SER A 133 -2.42 -25.98 -7.52
N LYS A 134 -1.12 -25.75 -7.80
CA LYS A 134 -0.31 -26.50 -8.78
C LYS A 134 -0.88 -26.50 -10.19
N GLY A 135 -1.73 -25.52 -10.51
CA GLY A 135 -2.24 -25.31 -11.86
C GLY A 135 -1.30 -24.43 -12.69
N THR A 136 -1.35 -24.57 -14.00
CA THR A 136 -0.59 -23.76 -14.95
C THR A 136 -1.40 -22.55 -15.41
N VAL A 137 -0.79 -21.38 -15.42
CA VAL A 137 -1.38 -20.18 -16.03
C VAL A 137 -1.29 -20.29 -17.55
N ILE A 138 -2.43 -20.17 -18.23
CA ILE A 138 -2.51 -20.21 -19.69
C ILE A 138 -2.51 -18.79 -20.29
N ASP A 139 -3.30 -17.90 -19.70
CA ASP A 139 -3.50 -16.55 -20.21
C ASP A 139 -3.93 -15.61 -19.07
N ILE A 140 -3.43 -14.38 -19.09
CA ILE A 140 -3.86 -13.30 -18.20
C ILE A 140 -4.47 -12.21 -19.06
N LYS A 141 -5.75 -11.94 -18.84
CA LYS A 141 -6.52 -10.98 -19.62
C LYS A 141 -6.50 -9.58 -18.98
N PRO A 142 -6.66 -8.52 -19.79
CA PRO A 142 -6.65 -7.14 -19.31
C PRO A 142 -7.84 -6.81 -18.38
N ASP A 143 -8.90 -7.62 -18.37
CA ASP A 143 -10.05 -7.47 -17.48
C ASP A 143 -9.84 -8.06 -16.07
N ASN A 144 -8.57 -8.35 -15.71
CA ASN A 144 -8.13 -9.04 -14.50
C ASN A 144 -8.67 -10.47 -14.37
N THR A 145 -8.86 -11.15 -15.51
CA THR A 145 -9.23 -12.57 -15.55
C THR A 145 -8.02 -13.43 -15.88
N ILE A 146 -7.75 -14.45 -15.05
CA ILE A 146 -6.68 -15.42 -15.27
C ILE A 146 -7.30 -16.75 -15.70
N ILE A 147 -6.78 -17.37 -16.76
CA ILE A 147 -7.18 -18.71 -17.19
C ILE A 147 -6.17 -19.71 -16.65
N PHE A 148 -6.63 -20.62 -15.80
CA PHE A 148 -5.83 -21.68 -15.22
C PHE A 148 -6.18 -23.04 -15.82
N TYR A 149 -5.15 -23.85 -16.02
CA TYR A 149 -5.22 -25.24 -16.43
C TYR A 149 -4.76 -26.15 -15.29
N ARG A 150 -5.42 -27.28 -15.11
CA ARG A 150 -5.15 -28.20 -13.99
C ARG A 150 -3.97 -29.16 -14.20
N GLY A 151 -3.50 -29.34 -15.44
CA GLY A 151 -2.55 -30.40 -15.84
C GLY A 151 -3.22 -31.61 -16.50
N LYS A 152 -2.50 -32.36 -17.35
CA LYS A 152 -3.03 -33.57 -18.01
C LYS A 152 -3.34 -34.66 -16.99
N ASN A 153 -2.48 -34.80 -15.99
CA ASN A 153 -2.53 -35.83 -14.95
C ASN A 153 -3.15 -35.35 -13.63
N TYR A 154 -4.18 -34.50 -13.70
CA TYR A 154 -4.78 -33.96 -12.48
C TYR A 154 -5.38 -35.04 -11.60
N VAL A 155 -4.83 -35.16 -10.39
CA VAL A 155 -5.38 -35.97 -9.30
C VAL A 155 -5.91 -35.03 -8.23
N GLN A 156 -7.14 -35.28 -7.80
CA GLN A 156 -7.76 -34.51 -6.73
C GLN A 156 -6.90 -34.59 -5.45
N PRO A 157 -6.41 -33.47 -4.91
CA PRO A 157 -5.66 -33.49 -3.66
C PRO A 157 -6.48 -34.03 -2.50
N LYS A 158 -5.85 -34.81 -1.60
CA LYS A 158 -6.49 -35.24 -0.34
C LYS A 158 -6.86 -34.03 0.52
N VAL A 159 -5.98 -33.03 0.55
CA VAL A 159 -6.21 -31.74 1.21
C VAL A 159 -6.47 -30.69 0.13
N MET A 160 -7.72 -30.27 0.00
CA MET A 160 -8.16 -29.33 -1.04
C MET A 160 -7.75 -27.88 -0.83
N SER A 161 -7.60 -27.49 0.43
CA SER A 161 -7.16 -26.16 0.82
C SER A 161 -5.80 -26.33 1.48
N PRO A 162 -4.70 -25.93 0.82
CA PRO A 162 -3.37 -26.09 1.39
C PRO A 162 -3.26 -25.41 2.76
N PRO A 163 -2.54 -26.00 3.72
CA PRO A 163 -2.33 -25.41 5.04
C PRO A 163 -1.55 -24.09 4.97
N ASP A 164 -0.78 -23.90 3.91
CA ASP A 164 0.04 -22.70 3.64
C ASP A 164 -0.80 -21.49 3.17
N THR A 165 -2.12 -21.52 3.39
CA THR A 165 -3.04 -20.45 3.04
C THR A 165 -3.63 -19.76 4.25
N LEU A 166 -3.92 -18.47 4.11
CA LEU A 166 -4.66 -17.74 5.14
C LEU A 166 -6.12 -18.22 5.22
N SER A 167 -6.66 -18.20 6.43
CA SER A 167 -8.10 -18.35 6.62
C SER A 167 -8.86 -17.13 6.06
N LYS A 168 -10.14 -17.32 5.72
CA LYS A 168 -11.02 -16.25 5.18
C LYS A 168 -11.02 -14.97 6.04
N GLN A 169 -10.98 -15.12 7.37
CA GLN A 169 -10.98 -13.97 8.29
C GLN A 169 -9.60 -13.28 8.32
N LYS A 170 -8.52 -14.05 8.42
CA LYS A 170 -7.15 -13.52 8.39
C LYS A 170 -6.83 -12.80 7.08
N ALA A 171 -7.29 -13.32 5.95
CA ALA A 171 -7.13 -12.67 4.64
C ALA A 171 -7.83 -11.31 4.58
N LEU A 172 -9.03 -11.19 5.16
CA LEU A 172 -9.73 -9.91 5.26
C LEU A 172 -9.01 -8.92 6.18
N GLU A 173 -8.41 -9.42 7.27
CA GLU A 173 -7.63 -8.60 8.20
C GLU A 173 -6.34 -8.08 7.56
N LYS A 174 -5.61 -8.93 6.84
CA LYS A 174 -4.46 -8.55 6.01
C LYS A 174 -4.82 -7.39 5.06
N TYR A 175 -5.90 -7.54 4.29
CA TYR A 175 -6.38 -6.48 3.39
C TYR A 175 -6.66 -5.16 4.13
N ARG A 176 -7.29 -5.19 5.32
CA ARG A 176 -7.54 -3.97 6.11
C ARG A 176 -6.25 -3.29 6.54
N TYR A 177 -5.22 -4.05 6.91
CA TYR A 177 -3.93 -3.51 7.27
C TYR A 177 -3.21 -2.90 6.06
N GLU A 178 -3.22 -3.57 4.91
CA GLU A 178 -2.65 -3.03 3.66
C GLU A 178 -3.32 -1.73 3.22
N GLN A 179 -4.65 -1.67 3.28
CA GLN A 179 -5.40 -0.44 2.98
C GLN A 179 -5.07 0.68 3.97
N SER A 180 -4.96 0.36 5.26
CA SER A 180 -4.55 1.36 6.26
C SER A 180 -3.09 1.79 6.05
N LEU A 181 -2.22 0.92 5.55
CA LEU A 181 -0.82 1.23 5.27
C LEU A 181 -0.75 2.22 4.11
N GLU A 182 -1.38 1.89 2.98
CA GLU A 182 -1.48 2.75 1.80
C GLU A 182 -1.99 4.16 2.14
N HIS A 183 -3.09 4.27 2.88
CA HIS A 183 -3.59 5.58 3.34
C HIS A 183 -2.61 6.32 4.27
N THR A 184 -1.84 5.59 5.08
CA THR A 184 -0.87 6.20 6.00
C THR A 184 0.36 6.68 5.22
N SER A 185 0.85 5.93 4.24
CA SER A 185 1.96 6.32 3.38
C SER A 185 1.60 7.54 2.52
N GLN A 186 0.43 7.56 1.87
CA GLN A 186 -0.08 8.75 1.15
C GLN A 186 -0.19 9.99 2.06
N PHE A 187 -0.59 9.78 3.33
CA PHE A 187 -0.65 10.86 4.31
C PHE A 187 0.76 11.36 4.70
N ILE A 188 1.74 10.47 4.81
CA ILE A 188 3.14 10.83 5.08
C ILE A 188 3.70 11.66 3.91
N GLU A 189 3.53 11.20 2.67
CA GLU A 189 3.97 11.92 1.46
C GLU A 189 3.40 13.35 1.43
N LYS A 190 2.11 13.51 1.73
CA LYS A 190 1.47 14.83 1.80
C LYS A 190 2.09 15.72 2.87
N LEU A 191 2.41 15.18 4.04
CA LEU A 191 3.04 15.93 5.14
C LEU A 191 4.50 16.29 4.84
N GLU A 192 5.23 15.40 4.16
CA GLU A 192 6.61 15.65 3.74
C GLU A 192 6.65 16.79 2.72
N LYS A 193 5.73 16.79 1.75
CA LYS A 193 5.57 17.90 0.81
C LYS A 193 5.20 19.22 1.51
N GLU A 194 4.24 19.20 2.44
CA GLU A 194 3.85 20.39 3.23
C GLU A 194 5.05 20.94 4.03
N LEU A 195 5.89 20.06 4.58
CA LEU A 195 7.09 20.44 5.31
C LEU A 195 8.13 21.08 4.39
N GLU A 196 8.36 20.49 3.21
CA GLU A 196 9.31 21.00 2.21
C GLU A 196 8.89 22.38 1.69
N ASP A 197 7.61 22.54 1.35
CA ASP A 197 7.05 23.82 0.88
C ASP A 197 7.19 24.91 1.95
N TYR A 198 6.94 24.57 3.22
CA TYR A 198 7.14 25.50 4.34
C TYR A 198 8.62 25.89 4.50
N GLN A 199 9.54 24.95 4.39
CA GLN A 199 10.98 25.23 4.49
C GLN A 199 11.47 26.13 3.36
N LYS A 200 11.01 25.88 2.12
CA LYS A 200 11.27 26.74 0.97
C LYS A 200 10.76 28.16 1.20
N HIS A 201 9.53 28.30 1.70
CA HIS A 201 8.97 29.60 2.05
C HIS A 201 9.84 30.32 3.08
N VAL A 202 10.17 29.67 4.20
CA VAL A 202 11.03 30.28 5.24
C VAL A 202 12.40 30.69 4.68
N ALA A 203 13.01 29.88 3.81
CA ALA A 203 14.29 30.20 3.18
C ALA A 203 14.20 31.43 2.26
N LEU A 204 13.15 31.54 1.44
CA LEU A 204 12.92 32.71 0.57
C LEU A 204 12.75 34.01 1.36
N PHE A 205 12.01 33.97 2.46
CA PHE A 205 11.81 35.15 3.31
C PHE A 205 13.09 35.57 4.03
N LYS A 206 13.88 34.62 4.56
CA LYS A 206 15.18 34.92 5.17
C LYS A 206 16.18 35.52 4.20
N ASN A 207 16.21 35.04 2.95
CA ASN A 207 17.10 35.59 1.92
C ASN A 207 16.70 37.02 1.51
N ARG A 208 15.43 37.38 1.64
CA ARG A 208 14.92 38.72 1.33
C ARG A 208 15.21 39.74 2.44
N GLU A 209 15.20 39.31 3.70
CA GLU A 209 15.60 40.13 4.85
C GLU A 209 17.13 40.35 4.94
N GLY A 210 17.95 39.45 4.36
CA GLY A 210 19.40 39.62 4.27
C GLY A 210 19.89 40.49 3.10
N ALA A 211 18.99 40.96 2.23
CA ALA A 211 19.29 41.72 1.02
C ALA A 211 18.77 43.17 1.06
N THR A 212 18.73 43.80 2.25
CA THR A 212 18.61 45.25 2.36
C THR A 212 19.97 45.90 2.06
N PRO A 213 20.11 46.75 1.02
CA PRO A 213 21.30 47.57 0.85
C PRO A 213 21.31 48.61 1.97
N VAL A 214 22.38 48.59 2.77
CA VAL A 214 22.86 49.79 3.46
C VAL A 214 23.55 50.61 2.38
N ASP A 215 23.17 51.88 2.21
CA ASP A 215 24.00 53.04 1.84
C ASP A 215 23.12 54.16 1.27
N GLU A 216 22.95 55.26 2.02
CA GLU A 216 23.62 56.55 1.75
C GLU A 216 23.03 57.65 2.66
N GLU A 217 23.83 58.06 3.65
CA GLU A 217 23.79 59.40 4.20
C GLU A 217 23.98 60.40 3.04
N THR A 218 23.01 61.27 2.82
CA THR A 218 23.28 62.58 2.21
C THR A 218 22.83 63.65 3.20
N THR A 219 23.81 64.11 3.97
CA THR A 219 23.88 65.45 4.55
C THR A 219 23.45 66.48 3.53
N VAL A 220 22.38 67.23 3.82
CA VAL A 220 22.15 68.55 3.24
C VAL A 220 22.03 69.51 4.41
N ASP A 221 23.09 70.29 4.58
CA ASP A 221 23.18 71.41 5.51
C ASP A 221 22.07 72.44 5.22
N ASP A 222 21.36 72.83 6.29
CA ASP A 222 20.59 74.06 6.38
C ASP A 222 21.55 75.18 6.84
N PRO A 223 21.47 76.39 6.26
CA PRO A 223 21.09 77.49 7.14
C PRO A 223 20.18 78.54 6.48
N THR A 224 18.98 78.68 7.04
CA THR A 224 18.34 79.93 7.51
C THR A 224 18.94 81.26 7.01
N SER A 225 18.15 82.07 6.27
CA SER A 225 18.04 83.50 6.57
C SER A 225 16.72 84.12 6.08
N THR A 226 16.11 84.81 7.03
CA THR A 226 14.89 85.61 7.00
C THR A 226 15.07 86.91 6.21
N SER A 227 14.08 87.33 5.43
CA SER A 227 13.71 88.75 5.32
C SER A 227 12.32 88.96 4.71
N TYR A 228 11.42 89.50 5.52
CA TYR A 228 10.24 90.26 5.14
C TYR A 228 10.63 91.57 4.46
N SER A 229 9.87 92.01 3.45
CA SER A 229 9.44 93.41 3.30
C SER A 229 8.49 93.61 2.10
N GLU A 230 7.33 94.18 2.44
CA GLU A 230 6.34 95.01 1.69
C GLU A 230 5.75 94.54 0.35
#